data_AF-I6FAE0-F1
#
_entry.id   AF-I6FAE0-F1
#
_cell.length_a   1.000
_cell.length_b   1.000
_cell.length_c   1.000
_cell.angle_alpha   90.00
_cell.angle_beta   90.00
_cell.angle_gamma   90.00
#
_symmetry.space_group_name_H-M   'P 1'
#
loop_
_entity.id
_entity.type
_entity.pdbx_description
1 polymer ?
#
loop_
_entity_poly.entity_id
_entity_poly.type
_entity_poly.pdbx_seq_one_letter_code
_entity_poly.pdbx_strand_id
1 'polypeptide(L)'
;MNNEIIVTARKITDYEERMMFMPKFFGQYWHFVENHTYNWMRKLSPENKTEYSSSALDKIEAHYDGGEWDFFELSNGGYFMAPNSREQYRISVQGNTLMVCLSAEAAGMVVTSFCVGPAC
;
A
#
# COMPACT_ATOMS: atom_id res chain seq x y z
N MET A 1 -4.36 33.67 -9.24
CA MET A 1 -4.26 32.35 -9.90
C MET A 1 -3.70 31.40 -8.88
N ASN A 2 -4.50 30.44 -8.40
CA ASN A 2 -3.99 29.40 -7.52
C ASN A 2 -3.10 28.50 -8.36
N ASN A 3 -1.78 28.52 -8.12
CA ASN A 3 -0.88 27.53 -8.69
C ASN A 3 -1.21 26.19 -8.01
N GLU A 4 -2.10 25.41 -8.60
CA GLU A 4 -2.29 24.03 -8.18
C GLU A 4 -0.97 23.28 -8.40
N ILE A 5 -0.40 22.78 -7.32
CA ILE A 5 0.80 21.94 -7.39
C ILE A 5 0.33 20.55 -7.79
N ILE A 6 0.56 20.18 -9.05
CA ILE A 6 0.26 18.85 -9.56
C ILE A 6 1.39 17.90 -9.16
N VAL A 7 1.07 16.91 -8.32
CA VAL A 7 1.99 15.82 -7.96
C VAL A 7 1.69 14.63 -8.87
N THR A 8 2.71 14.12 -9.55
CA THR A 8 2.61 12.95 -10.42
C THR A 8 3.41 11.78 -9.85
N ALA A 9 2.97 10.55 -10.13
CA ALA A 9 3.65 9.33 -9.74
C ALA A 9 4.33 8.67 -10.95
N ARG A 10 5.57 8.23 -10.78
CA ARG A 10 6.31 7.44 -11.76
C ARG A 10 6.58 6.06 -11.19
N LYS A 11 6.04 5.02 -11.83
CA LYS A 11 6.38 3.63 -11.51
C LYS A 11 7.84 3.35 -11.88
N ILE A 12 8.58 2.76 -10.96
CA ILE A 12 9.97 2.35 -11.17
C ILE A 12 10.00 0.99 -11.84
N THR A 13 10.48 0.94 -13.09
CA THR A 13 10.58 -0.30 -13.89
C THR A 13 12.01 -0.75 -14.14
N ASP A 14 12.97 0.19 -14.06
CA ASP A 14 14.39 -0.14 -14.19
C ASP A 14 14.88 -0.96 -13.00
N TYR A 15 15.69 -1.98 -13.27
CA TYR A 15 16.14 -2.94 -12.25
C TYR A 15 17.07 -2.29 -11.22
N GLU A 16 18.02 -1.46 -11.65
CA GLU A 16 18.97 -0.81 -10.75
C GLU A 16 18.26 0.23 -9.88
N GLU A 17 17.38 1.04 -10.47
CA GLU A 17 16.53 1.99 -9.72
C GLU A 17 15.66 1.25 -8.70
N ARG A 18 15.06 0.11 -9.09
CA ARG A 18 14.20 -0.69 -8.22
C ARG A 18 14.95 -1.27 -7.04
N MET A 19 16.17 -1.78 -7.24
CA MET A 19 17.04 -2.27 -6.15
C MET A 19 17.42 -1.14 -5.18
N MET A 20 17.68 0.05 -5.69
CA MET A 20 18.14 1.19 -4.89
C MET A 20 17.01 2.00 -4.25
N PHE A 21 15.76 1.80 -4.66
CA PHE A 21 14.60 2.56 -4.18
C PHE A 21 14.50 2.60 -2.66
N MET A 22 14.45 1.42 -2.02
CA MET A 22 14.30 1.30 -0.56
C MET A 22 15.50 1.89 0.21
N PRO A 23 16.76 1.55 -0.13
CA PRO A 23 17.93 2.21 0.44
C PRO A 23 17.96 3.74 0.25
N LYS A 24 17.49 4.25 -0.91
CA LYS A 24 17.46 5.69 -1.21
C LYS A 24 16.58 6.47 -0.24
N PHE A 25 15.42 5.94 0.15
CA PHE A 25 14.48 6.65 1.03
C PHE A 25 14.71 6.42 2.53
N PHE A 26 15.21 5.24 2.94
CA PHE A 26 15.32 4.90 4.38
C PHE A 26 16.73 4.59 4.85
N GLY A 27 17.73 4.63 3.97
CA GLY A 27 19.10 4.24 4.29
C GLY A 27 19.14 2.84 4.89
N GLN A 28 19.86 2.66 5.99
CA GLN A 28 20.02 1.36 6.67
C GLN A 28 18.72 0.76 7.25
N TYR A 29 17.65 1.55 7.39
CA TYR A 29 16.38 1.09 7.99
C TYR A 29 15.41 0.50 6.97
N TRP A 30 15.82 0.37 5.72
CA TRP A 30 14.94 0.00 4.62
C TRP A 30 14.22 -1.33 4.83
N HIS A 31 14.91 -2.36 5.35
CA HIS A 31 14.30 -3.65 5.67
C HIS A 31 13.20 -3.55 6.74
N PHE A 32 13.36 -2.64 7.69
CA PHE A 32 12.38 -2.43 8.75
C PHE A 32 11.11 -1.81 8.18
N VAL A 33 11.26 -0.77 7.34
CA VAL A 33 10.15 -0.09 6.66
C VAL A 33 9.43 -1.02 5.70
N GLU A 34 10.18 -1.83 4.95
CA GLU A 34 9.62 -2.84 4.06
C GLU A 34 8.72 -3.82 4.82
N ASN A 35 9.27 -4.46 5.86
CA ASN A 35 8.53 -5.42 6.69
C ASN A 35 7.31 -4.75 7.37
N HIS A 36 7.47 -3.52 7.87
CA HIS A 36 6.36 -2.77 8.46
C HIS A 36 5.24 -2.51 7.45
N THR A 37 5.58 -2.13 6.22
CA THR A 37 4.61 -1.89 5.14
C THR A 37 3.81 -3.16 4.85
N TYR A 38 4.48 -4.30 4.70
CA TYR A 38 3.81 -5.57 4.42
C TYR A 38 2.92 -6.02 5.59
N ASN A 39 3.37 -5.82 6.82
CA ASN A 39 2.57 -6.12 8.02
C ASN A 39 1.33 -5.23 8.14
N TRP A 40 1.44 -3.94 7.80
CA TRP A 40 0.28 -3.05 7.74
C TRP A 40 -0.71 -3.49 6.68
N MET A 41 -0.26 -3.83 5.47
CA MET A 41 -1.16 -4.35 4.44
C MET A 41 -1.88 -5.62 4.88
N ARG A 42 -1.18 -6.55 5.56
CA ARG A 42 -1.78 -7.77 6.12
C ARG A 42 -2.85 -7.48 7.18
N LYS A 43 -2.62 -6.47 8.03
CA LYS A 43 -3.59 -6.04 9.05
C LYS A 43 -4.82 -5.39 8.43
N LEU A 44 -4.62 -4.59 7.38
CA LEU A 44 -5.66 -3.81 6.72
C LEU A 44 -6.46 -4.62 5.70
N SER A 45 -5.87 -5.66 5.12
CA SER A 45 -6.51 -6.51 4.11
C SER A 45 -6.48 -7.99 4.52
N PRO A 46 -7.10 -8.35 5.66
CA PRO A 46 -7.09 -9.73 6.11
C PRO A 46 -7.96 -10.61 5.21
N GLU A 47 -7.61 -11.89 5.17
CA GLU A 47 -8.46 -12.95 4.64
C GLU A 47 -9.80 -12.96 5.40
N ASN A 48 -10.91 -13.10 4.66
CA ASN A 48 -12.22 -13.20 5.28
C ASN A 48 -12.50 -14.65 5.64
N LYS A 49 -12.48 -14.97 6.93
CA LYS A 49 -12.71 -16.34 7.44
C LYS A 49 -14.16 -16.57 7.88
N THR A 50 -15.03 -15.58 7.72
CA THR A 50 -16.38 -15.64 8.26
C THR A 50 -17.35 -16.27 7.26
N GLU A 51 -17.80 -17.49 7.54
CA GLU A 51 -18.84 -18.21 6.77
C GLU A 51 -20.18 -17.47 6.70
N TYR A 52 -20.42 -16.52 7.62
CA TYR A 52 -21.71 -15.84 7.80
C TYR A 52 -21.71 -14.37 7.40
N SER A 53 -20.66 -13.87 6.76
CA SER A 53 -20.59 -12.42 6.48
C SER A 53 -21.46 -12.03 5.27
N SER A 54 -22.40 -11.12 5.54
CA SER A 54 -23.51 -10.78 4.65
C SER A 54 -23.20 -9.61 3.72
N SER A 55 -22.00 -9.01 3.79
CA SER A 55 -21.64 -7.91 2.90
C SER A 55 -21.23 -8.45 1.53
N ALA A 56 -21.63 -7.76 0.46
CA ALA A 56 -21.18 -8.10 -0.88
C ALA A 56 -19.63 -8.08 -1.01
N LEU A 57 -18.96 -7.22 -0.23
CA LEU A 57 -17.50 -7.08 -0.21
C LEU A 57 -16.78 -8.26 0.47
N ASP A 58 -17.50 -9.02 1.28
CA ASP A 58 -16.96 -10.19 1.97
C ASP A 58 -16.69 -11.34 1.01
N LYS A 59 -17.49 -11.41 -0.06
CA LYS A 59 -17.40 -12.43 -1.13
C LYS A 59 -16.32 -12.11 -2.17
N ILE A 60 -15.72 -10.92 -2.11
CA ILE A 60 -14.66 -10.53 -3.03
C ILE A 60 -13.33 -11.09 -2.51
N GLU A 61 -12.67 -11.89 -3.34
CA GLU A 61 -11.32 -12.40 -3.08
C GLU A 61 -10.27 -11.30 -3.33
N ALA A 62 -10.29 -10.28 -2.48
CA ALA A 62 -9.42 -9.11 -2.55
C ALA A 62 -8.64 -8.92 -1.25
N HIS A 63 -8.24 -10.01 -0.59
CA HIS A 63 -7.40 -9.95 0.60
C HIS A 63 -5.92 -9.97 0.22
N TYR A 64 -5.06 -9.49 1.13
CA TYR A 64 -3.63 -9.56 0.96
C TYR A 64 -3.07 -10.85 1.55
N ASP A 65 -2.41 -11.65 0.72
CA ASP A 65 -1.71 -12.88 1.10
C ASP A 65 -0.18 -12.72 1.03
N GLY A 66 0.32 -11.77 0.24
CA GLY A 66 1.73 -11.53 0.03
C GLY A 66 1.99 -11.08 -1.41
N GLY A 67 3.21 -11.32 -1.88
CA GLY A 67 3.61 -11.07 -3.27
C GLY A 67 4.51 -9.85 -3.44
N GLU A 68 4.73 -9.48 -4.69
CA GLU A 68 5.60 -8.39 -5.07
C GLU A 68 4.91 -7.03 -4.95
N TRP A 69 5.74 -5.98 -4.88
CA TRP A 69 5.30 -4.60 -4.76
C TRP A 69 5.93 -3.73 -5.84
N ASP A 70 5.13 -2.92 -6.50
CA ASP A 70 5.58 -1.85 -7.36
C ASP A 70 6.01 -0.64 -6.52
N PHE A 71 7.05 0.05 -6.98
CA PHE A 71 7.58 1.25 -6.34
C PHE A 71 7.25 2.48 -7.19
N PHE A 72 6.89 3.57 -6.52
CA PHE A 72 6.51 4.81 -7.17
C PHE A 72 7.24 5.98 -6.54
N GLU A 73 7.90 6.79 -7.37
CA GLU A 73 8.44 8.09 -6.97
C GLU A 73 7.47 9.20 -7.36
N LEU A 74 7.31 10.17 -6.46
CA LEU A 74 6.45 11.32 -6.68
C LEU A 74 7.27 12.53 -7.14
N SER A 75 6.69 13.37 -8.01
CA SER A 75 7.37 14.56 -8.54
C SER A 75 7.76 15.60 -7.48
N ASN A 76 7.19 15.51 -6.28
CA ASN A 76 7.53 16.34 -5.13
C ASN A 76 8.63 15.73 -4.23
N GLY A 77 9.28 14.64 -4.67
CA GLY A 77 10.30 13.94 -3.90
C GLY A 77 9.75 12.92 -2.89
N GLY A 78 8.43 12.75 -2.81
CA GLY A 78 7.80 11.68 -2.04
C GLY A 78 7.86 10.32 -2.73
N TYR A 79 7.25 9.32 -2.10
CA TYR A 79 7.17 7.98 -2.65
C TYR A 79 5.92 7.25 -2.14
N PHE A 80 5.55 6.17 -2.80
CA PHE A 80 4.71 5.13 -2.21
C PHE A 80 5.03 3.77 -2.84
N MET A 81 4.46 2.72 -2.27
CA MET A 81 4.57 1.37 -2.81
C MET A 81 3.19 0.75 -2.90
N ALA A 82 2.97 -0.14 -3.87
CA ALA A 82 1.70 -0.83 -4.04
C ALA A 82 1.89 -2.32 -4.33
N PRO A 83 1.09 -3.22 -3.72
CA PRO A 83 1.18 -4.64 -4.01
C PRO A 83 0.61 -4.92 -5.41
N ASN A 84 1.28 -5.75 -6.20
CA ASN A 84 0.95 -5.94 -7.62
C ASN A 84 0.34 -7.32 -7.95
N SER A 85 0.08 -8.16 -6.95
CA SER A 85 -0.47 -9.51 -7.15
C SER A 85 -1.95 -9.52 -7.53
N ARG A 86 -2.67 -8.41 -7.29
CA ARG A 86 -4.10 -8.24 -7.59
C ARG A 86 -4.38 -6.81 -8.03
N GLU A 87 -5.45 -6.64 -8.81
CA GLU A 87 -5.90 -5.32 -9.26
C GLU A 87 -6.54 -4.49 -8.14
N GLN A 88 -7.16 -5.15 -7.16
CA GLN A 88 -7.87 -4.51 -6.08
C GLN A 88 -7.71 -5.24 -4.74
N TYR A 89 -7.77 -4.48 -3.67
CA TYR A 89 -7.70 -4.95 -2.30
C TYR A 89 -8.84 -4.38 -1.48
N ARG A 90 -9.44 -5.23 -0.66
CA ARG A 90 -10.36 -4.83 0.38
C ARG A 90 -9.55 -4.32 1.57
N ILE A 91 -9.76 -3.06 1.93
CA ILE A 91 -9.17 -2.42 3.09
C ILE A 91 -10.23 -2.27 4.18
N SER A 92 -9.91 -2.75 5.36
CA SER A 92 -10.70 -2.67 6.59
C SER A 92 -9.79 -2.24 7.73
N VAL A 93 -10.19 -1.21 8.47
CA VAL A 93 -9.42 -0.72 9.62
C VAL A 93 -10.10 -1.25 10.88
N GLN A 94 -9.39 -2.09 11.64
CA GLN A 94 -9.93 -2.63 12.89
C GLN A 94 -10.34 -1.49 13.84
N GLY A 95 -11.55 -1.58 14.37
CA GLY A 95 -12.11 -0.55 15.26
C GLY A 95 -12.97 0.51 14.56
N ASN A 96 -13.09 0.48 13.23
CA ASN A 96 -14.12 1.21 12.51
C ASN A 96 -14.98 0.27 11.63
N THR A 97 -16.15 0.75 11.21
CA THR A 97 -17.04 0.03 10.30
C THR A 97 -16.69 0.28 8.83
N LEU A 98 -15.52 0.87 8.55
CA LEU A 98 -15.13 1.23 7.20
C LEU A 98 -14.52 0.01 6.52
N MET A 99 -15.23 -0.46 5.50
CA MET A 99 -14.77 -1.49 4.58
C MET A 99 -14.91 -0.97 3.16
N VAL A 100 -13.79 -0.88 2.44
CA VAL A 100 -13.74 -0.35 1.07
C VAL A 100 -12.90 -1.28 0.18
N CYS A 101 -13.27 -1.38 -1.10
CA CYS A 101 -12.41 -1.97 -2.11
C CYS A 101 -11.67 -0.85 -2.85
N LEU A 102 -10.35 -0.94 -2.87
CA LEU A 102 -9.46 0.03 -3.51
C LEU A 102 -8.66 -0.68 -4.60
N SER A 103 -8.21 0.08 -5.61
CA SER A 103 -7.18 -0.44 -6.52
C SER A 103 -5.88 -0.74 -5.76
N ALA A 104 -5.01 -1.55 -6.35
CA ALA A 104 -3.66 -1.83 -5.86
C ALA A 104 -2.91 -0.55 -5.44
N GLU A 105 -2.86 0.45 -6.32
CA GLU A 105 -2.17 1.71 -6.07
C GLU A 105 -2.79 2.48 -4.90
N ALA A 106 -4.12 2.60 -4.87
CA ALA A 106 -4.81 3.30 -3.80
C ALA A 106 -4.64 2.60 -2.45
N ALA A 107 -4.70 1.27 -2.41
CA ALA A 107 -4.38 0.49 -1.22
C ALA A 107 -2.93 0.71 -0.77
N GLY A 108 -1.99 0.70 -1.72
CA GLY A 108 -0.57 0.98 -1.48
C GLY A 108 -0.31 2.36 -0.87
N MET A 109 -0.97 3.41 -1.38
CA MET A 109 -0.90 4.76 -0.82
C MET A 109 -1.40 4.81 0.63
N VAL A 110 -2.53 4.15 0.92
CA VAL A 110 -3.07 4.06 2.28
C VAL A 110 -2.05 3.39 3.21
N VAL A 111 -1.56 2.20 2.86
CA VAL A 111 -0.60 1.45 3.69
C VAL A 111 0.69 2.24 3.90
N THR A 112 1.24 2.84 2.84
CA THR A 112 2.47 3.64 2.93
C THR A 112 2.26 4.81 3.90
N SER A 113 1.10 5.45 3.88
CA SER A 113 0.75 6.52 4.82
C SER A 113 0.68 6.03 6.28
N PHE A 114 0.14 4.83 6.52
CA PHE A 114 0.13 4.22 7.87
C PHE A 114 1.53 3.85 8.36
N CYS A 115 2.44 3.49 7.45
CA CYS A 115 3.82 3.15 7.79
C CYS A 115 4.68 4.37 8.15
N VAL A 116 4.45 5.53 7.50
CA VAL A 116 5.25 6.75 7.69
C VAL A 116 4.63 7.70 8.72
N GLY A 117 3.32 7.62 8.96
CA GLY A 117 2.61 8.39 9.98
C GLY A 117 3.08 8.07 11.42
N PRO A 118 2.53 8.75 12.45
CA PRO A 118 2.98 8.71 13.84
C PRO A 118 2.70 7.37 14.58
N ALA A 119 2.73 6.24 13.88
CA ALA A 119 2.72 4.89 14.46
C ALA A 119 4.13 4.43 14.93
N CYS A 120 5.06 5.37 15.11
CA CYS A 120 6.35 5.20 15.78
C CYS A 120 6.35 6.02 17.09
#